data_AF-A0A6C0BXH3-F1
#
_entry.id   AF-A0A6C0BXH3-F1
#
_cell.length_a   1.000
_cell.length_b   1.000
_cell.length_c   1.000
_cell.angle_alpha   90.00
_cell.angle_beta   90.00
_cell.angle_gamma   90.00
#
_symmetry.space_group_name_H-M   'P 1'
#
loop_
_entity.id
_entity.type
_entity.pdbx_description
1 polymer ?
#
loop_
_entity_poly.entity_id
_entity_poly.type
_entity_poly.pdbx_seq_one_letter_code
_entity_poly.pdbx_strand_id
1 'polypeptide(L)'
;MQTAHMVNSLKTFMLTRDAWNIENPQKSINNTRGVSKNTKVSAKPEKIKDVFLIPSHKDKLFWCFYILKFGEDSYDSVYKNVFKTEKAFKLNAAEDLINNETLIKAHKLKRINIENDLINEKTITISCLYALCLIYKVNILYIVNRTFYKFIGDAGASVNVLKKDKKGDIGIVTKINVDTITNDFYEILNHAKPILSFSAYKLAELQEIAHKVEVTLINELGKKKTKKKLYEDILTKF
;
A
#
# COMPACT_ATOMS: atom_id res chain seq x y z
N MET A 1 -59.60 7.52 -13.03
CA MET A 1 -58.92 8.76 -13.48
C MET A 1 -57.91 9.35 -12.47
N GLN A 2 -57.53 8.65 -11.39
CA GLN A 2 -56.63 9.19 -10.35
C GLN A 2 -55.19 8.66 -10.39
N THR A 3 -54.94 7.49 -11.00
CA THR A 3 -53.61 6.86 -11.05
C THR A 3 -52.69 7.45 -12.12
N ALA A 4 -53.23 7.90 -13.27
CA ALA A 4 -52.46 8.54 -14.33
C ALA A 4 -51.87 9.90 -13.90
N HIS A 5 -52.56 10.61 -12.99
CA HIS A 5 -52.14 11.93 -12.53
C HIS A 5 -50.92 11.86 -11.59
N MET A 6 -50.81 10.80 -10.77
CA MET A 6 -49.64 10.53 -9.92
C MET A 6 -48.41 10.12 -10.74
N VAL A 7 -48.59 9.31 -11.78
CA VAL A 7 -47.48 8.90 -12.65
C VAL A 7 -46.92 10.09 -13.42
N ASN A 8 -47.78 11.04 -13.83
CA ASN A 8 -47.33 12.22 -14.55
C ASN A 8 -46.58 13.22 -13.66
N SER A 9 -46.95 13.36 -12.37
CA SER A 9 -46.21 14.21 -11.43
C SER A 9 -44.82 13.68 -11.08
N LEU A 10 -44.61 12.36 -11.18
CA LEU A 10 -43.31 11.74 -10.90
C LEU A 10 -42.32 11.85 -12.08
N LYS A 11 -42.81 12.01 -13.32
CA LYS A 11 -41.94 12.15 -14.51
C LYS A 11 -40.98 13.34 -14.42
N THR A 12 -41.39 14.44 -13.80
CA THR A 12 -40.55 15.64 -13.61
C THR A 12 -39.32 15.38 -12.73
N PHE A 13 -39.39 14.37 -11.84
CA PHE A 13 -38.29 14.03 -10.92
C PHE A 13 -37.55 12.75 -11.35
N MET A 14 -37.93 12.14 -12.47
CA MET A 14 -37.25 10.96 -13.01
C MET A 14 -36.08 11.37 -13.89
N LEU A 15 -34.91 10.77 -13.67
CA LEU A 15 -33.74 10.84 -14.54
C LEU A 15 -34.02 10.09 -15.85
N THR A 16 -34.86 10.69 -16.68
CA THR A 16 -35.11 10.24 -18.05
C THR A 16 -33.99 10.70 -18.96
N ARG A 17 -33.76 9.95 -20.04
CA ARG A 17 -32.73 10.26 -21.05
C ARG A 17 -32.89 11.67 -21.64
N ASP A 18 -34.12 12.16 -21.70
CA ASP A 18 -34.46 13.51 -22.17
C ASP A 18 -34.07 14.58 -21.13
N ALA A 19 -34.30 14.34 -19.83
CA ALA A 19 -33.89 15.25 -18.75
C ALA A 19 -32.36 15.37 -18.64
N TRP A 20 -31.63 14.27 -18.84
CA TRP A 20 -30.16 14.25 -18.79
C TRP A 20 -29.50 15.07 -19.91
N ASN A 21 -30.10 15.11 -21.11
CA ASN A 21 -29.61 15.90 -22.24
C ASN A 21 -29.88 17.41 -22.12
N ILE A 22 -30.82 17.82 -21.27
CA ILE A 22 -31.13 19.24 -21.01
C ILE A 22 -30.13 19.84 -20.01
N GLU A 23 -29.73 19.06 -19.00
CA GLU A 23 -28.78 19.53 -17.96
C GLU A 23 -27.30 19.44 -18.38
N ASN A 24 -26.98 18.70 -19.44
CA ASN A 24 -25.63 18.60 -19.98
C ASN A 24 -25.62 18.62 -21.52
N PRO A 25 -25.60 19.79 -22.17
CA PRO A 25 -25.43 19.88 -23.62
C PRO A 25 -23.95 19.63 -23.99
N GLN A 26 -23.49 18.38 -23.88
CA GLN A 26 -22.20 17.97 -24.44
C GLN A 26 -22.37 17.56 -25.90
N LYS A 27 -22.02 18.53 -26.76
CA LYS A 27 -21.29 18.38 -28.02
C LYS A 27 -21.75 17.25 -28.94
N SER A 28 -22.56 17.65 -29.91
CA SER A 28 -22.83 16.91 -31.14
C SER A 28 -21.54 16.43 -31.82
N ILE A 29 -21.55 15.14 -32.16
CA ILE A 29 -20.54 14.46 -32.97
C ILE A 29 -20.77 14.91 -34.41
N ASN A 30 -19.91 15.79 -34.93
CA ASN A 30 -19.84 16.06 -36.36
C ASN A 30 -18.67 15.27 -36.98
N ASN A 31 -19.07 14.30 -37.79
CA ASN A 31 -18.24 13.45 -38.60
C ASN A 31 -17.83 14.21 -39.88
N THR A 32 -16.58 14.65 -39.99
CA THR A 32 -15.99 15.04 -41.27
C THR A 32 -14.61 14.43 -41.44
N ARG A 33 -14.50 13.57 -42.47
CA ARG A 33 -13.26 13.00 -42.99
C ARG A 33 -12.40 14.10 -43.59
N GLY A 34 -11.09 14.12 -43.30
CA GLY A 34 -10.14 14.94 -44.04
C GLY A 34 -8.74 15.09 -43.43
N VAL A 35 -7.82 14.26 -43.92
CA VAL A 35 -6.38 14.54 -44.14
C VAL A 35 -5.41 14.57 -42.93
N SER A 36 -4.59 13.51 -42.91
CA SER A 36 -3.21 13.34 -42.42
C SER A 36 -2.43 14.59 -41.96
N LYS A 37 -1.87 14.51 -40.74
CA LYS A 37 -0.43 14.73 -40.51
C LYS A 37 0.03 14.08 -39.21
N ASN A 38 1.21 13.49 -39.34
CA ASN A 38 1.94 12.64 -38.41
C ASN A 38 2.41 13.44 -37.18
N THR A 39 1.91 13.11 -35.98
CA THR A 39 2.53 13.56 -34.73
C THR A 39 2.57 12.39 -33.76
N LYS A 40 3.78 11.87 -33.50
CA LYS A 40 4.06 10.88 -32.45
C LYS A 40 3.70 11.51 -31.10
N VAL A 41 2.48 11.28 -30.64
CA VAL A 41 2.09 11.57 -29.26
C VAL A 41 2.64 10.42 -28.42
N SER A 42 3.78 10.64 -27.79
CA SER A 42 4.25 9.79 -26.70
C SER A 42 3.22 9.87 -25.58
N ALA A 43 2.39 8.82 -25.44
CA ALA A 43 1.53 8.66 -24.30
C ALA A 43 2.43 8.55 -23.06
N LYS A 44 2.60 9.66 -22.34
CA LYS A 44 3.05 9.58 -20.94
C LYS A 44 2.01 8.73 -20.21
N PRO A 45 2.41 7.70 -19.45
CA PRO A 45 1.44 6.97 -18.65
C PRO A 45 0.77 7.98 -17.72
N GLU A 46 -0.56 8.10 -17.82
CA GLU A 46 -1.34 8.82 -16.83
C GLU A 46 -0.98 8.23 -15.47
N LYS A 47 -0.42 9.07 -14.60
CA LYS A 47 -0.21 8.70 -13.19
C LYS A 47 -1.59 8.47 -12.60
N ILE A 48 -2.03 7.22 -12.53
CA ILE A 48 -3.19 6.80 -11.75
C ILE A 48 -2.95 7.37 -10.36
N LYS A 49 -3.81 8.31 -9.93
CA LYS A 49 -3.75 8.82 -8.57
C LYS A 49 -4.14 7.67 -7.66
N ASP A 50 -3.16 7.14 -6.92
CA ASP A 50 -3.37 6.12 -5.90
C ASP A 50 -4.56 6.54 -5.02
N VAL A 51 -5.60 5.70 -4.94
CA VAL A 51 -6.69 5.89 -4.00
C VAL A 51 -6.22 5.31 -2.68
N PHE A 52 -6.10 6.17 -1.66
CA PHE A 52 -5.66 5.78 -0.33
C PHE A 52 -6.87 5.67 0.59
N LEU A 53 -7.06 4.48 1.17
CA LEU A 53 -7.89 4.33 2.35
C LEU A 53 -7.01 4.47 3.58
N ILE A 54 -7.19 5.56 4.34
CA ILE A 54 -6.37 5.86 5.53
C ILE A 54 -7.25 5.66 6.77
N PRO A 55 -6.92 4.70 7.65
CA PRO A 55 -7.60 4.57 8.92
C PRO A 55 -7.44 5.83 9.78
N SER A 56 -8.51 6.24 10.45
CA SER A 56 -8.52 7.45 11.29
C SER A 56 -7.89 7.23 12.67
N HIS A 57 -7.67 5.98 13.05
CA HIS A 57 -7.20 5.61 14.39
C HIS A 57 -5.67 5.66 14.52
N LYS A 58 -5.20 5.63 15.77
CA LYS A 58 -3.79 5.82 16.12
C LYS A 58 -2.88 4.75 15.53
N ASP A 59 -3.26 3.47 15.68
CA ASP A 59 -2.48 2.34 15.16
C ASP A 59 -2.81 2.04 13.70
N LYS A 60 -2.33 2.89 12.80
CA LYS A 60 -2.68 2.79 11.37
C LYS A 60 -2.26 1.47 10.73
N LEU A 61 -1.14 0.89 11.15
CA LEU A 61 -0.69 -0.42 10.64
C LEU A 61 -1.66 -1.52 11.04
N PHE A 62 -2.05 -1.55 12.32
CA PHE A 62 -3.02 -2.50 12.82
C PHE A 62 -4.36 -2.39 12.09
N TRP A 63 -4.89 -1.17 11.97
CA TRP A 63 -6.19 -0.97 11.35
C TRP A 63 -6.18 -1.22 9.85
N CYS A 64 -5.09 -0.92 9.16
CA CYS A 64 -4.91 -1.35 7.77
C CYS A 64 -4.96 -2.87 7.65
N PHE A 65 -4.23 -3.59 8.51
CA PHE A 65 -4.29 -5.05 8.53
C PHE A 65 -5.70 -5.58 8.83
N TYR A 66 -6.39 -4.98 9.81
CA TYR A 66 -7.74 -5.37 10.19
C TYR A 66 -8.72 -5.24 9.02
N ILE A 67 -8.68 -4.11 8.30
CA ILE A 67 -9.51 -3.88 7.11
C ILE A 67 -9.19 -4.90 6.00
N LEU A 68 -7.91 -5.20 5.78
CA LEU A 68 -7.51 -6.21 4.80
C LEU A 68 -8.00 -7.62 5.16
N LYS A 69 -8.15 -7.92 6.45
CA LYS A 69 -8.61 -9.24 6.92
C LYS A 69 -10.12 -9.38 6.96
N PHE A 70 -10.84 -8.35 7.44
CA PHE A 70 -12.27 -8.41 7.73
C PHE A 70 -13.15 -7.55 6.81
N GLY A 71 -12.54 -6.75 5.93
CA GLY A 71 -13.23 -5.81 5.06
C GLY A 71 -13.47 -4.44 5.70
N GLU A 72 -13.85 -3.47 4.84
CA GLU A 72 -14.13 -2.08 5.22
C GLU A 72 -15.42 -1.95 6.04
N ASP A 73 -16.48 -2.70 5.69
CA ASP A 73 -17.76 -2.70 6.42
C ASP A 73 -17.61 -3.07 7.91
N SER A 74 -16.73 -4.05 8.18
CA SER A 74 -16.40 -4.49 9.54
C SER A 74 -15.71 -3.38 10.32
N TYR A 75 -14.86 -2.59 9.67
CA TYR A 75 -14.17 -1.47 10.29
C TYR A 75 -15.13 -0.31 10.63
N ASP A 76 -16.03 0.02 9.72
CA ASP A 76 -17.04 1.08 9.93
C ASP A 76 -17.96 0.75 11.12
N SER A 77 -18.31 -0.53 11.27
CA SER A 77 -19.11 -1.02 12.39
C SER A 77 -18.39 -0.89 13.74
N VAL A 78 -17.06 -0.88 13.74
CA VAL A 78 -16.21 -0.83 14.95
C VAL A 78 -16.02 0.59 15.48
N TYR A 79 -16.43 1.62 14.74
CA TYR A 79 -16.21 3.04 15.10
C TYR A 79 -16.60 3.42 16.54
N LYS A 80 -17.64 2.79 17.12
CA LYS A 80 -18.08 3.05 18.50
C LYS A 80 -17.25 2.33 19.57
N ASN A 81 -16.61 1.21 19.23
CA ASN A 81 -15.94 0.29 20.15
C ASN A 81 -14.49 -0.01 19.74
N VAL A 82 -13.83 0.96 19.11
CA VAL A 82 -12.47 0.86 18.54
C VAL A 82 -11.47 0.28 19.55
N PHE A 83 -11.38 0.89 20.73
CA PHE A 83 -10.44 0.47 21.77
C PHE A 83 -10.69 -0.96 22.26
N LYS A 84 -11.96 -1.30 22.49
CA LYS A 84 -12.34 -2.63 22.96
C LYS A 84 -12.03 -3.69 21.91
N THR A 85 -12.34 -3.41 20.65
CA THR A 85 -12.14 -4.33 19.53
C THR A 85 -10.66 -4.53 19.24
N GLU A 86 -9.88 -3.44 19.21
CA GLU A 86 -8.42 -3.50 19.04
C GLU A 86 -7.78 -4.33 20.15
N LYS A 87 -8.12 -4.06 21.42
CA LYS A 87 -7.52 -4.77 22.56
C LYS A 87 -7.91 -6.25 22.57
N ALA A 88 -9.18 -6.56 22.28
CA ALA A 88 -9.65 -7.95 22.20
C ALA A 88 -8.93 -8.70 21.07
N PHE A 89 -8.81 -8.09 19.88
CA PHE A 89 -8.09 -8.70 18.77
C PHE A 89 -6.61 -8.91 19.10
N LYS A 90 -5.92 -7.90 19.65
CA LYS A 90 -4.51 -8.00 20.01
C LYS A 90 -4.25 -9.09 21.05
N LEU A 91 -5.15 -9.26 22.02
CA LEU A 91 -5.08 -10.35 22.99
C LEU A 91 -5.24 -11.72 22.32
N ASN A 92 -6.26 -11.89 21.48
CA ASN A 92 -6.47 -13.13 20.73
C ASN A 92 -5.28 -13.45 19.81
N ALA A 93 -4.72 -12.43 19.15
CA ALA A 93 -3.54 -12.60 18.30
C ALA A 93 -2.30 -13.00 19.10
N ALA A 94 -2.17 -12.56 20.35
CA ALA A 94 -1.10 -13.00 21.24
C ALA A 94 -1.27 -14.48 21.63
N GLU A 95 -2.50 -14.95 21.85
CA GLU A 95 -2.79 -16.38 22.07
C GLU A 95 -2.49 -17.22 20.82
N ASP A 96 -2.92 -16.76 19.65
CA ASP A 96 -2.63 -17.41 18.36
C ASP A 96 -1.12 -17.50 18.07
N LEU A 97 -0.35 -16.50 18.52
CA LEU A 97 1.11 -16.49 18.40
C LEU A 97 1.75 -17.65 19.17
N ILE A 98 1.20 -18.01 20.33
CA ILE A 98 1.66 -19.13 21.15
C ILE A 98 1.39 -20.44 20.42
N ASN A 99 0.18 -20.58 19.86
CA ASN A 99 -0.21 -21.79 19.12
C ASN A 99 0.62 -22.01 17.84
N ASN A 100 1.15 -20.95 17.25
CA ASN A 100 1.91 -20.97 16.00
C ASN A 100 3.42 -20.74 16.20
N GLU A 101 3.98 -21.08 17.36
CA GLU A 101 5.37 -20.77 17.72
C GLU A 101 6.41 -21.30 16.70
N THR A 102 6.18 -22.48 16.12
CA THR A 102 7.06 -23.08 15.12
C THR A 102 7.18 -22.23 13.85
N LEU A 103 6.07 -21.64 13.40
CA LEU A 103 6.00 -20.77 12.23
C LEU A 103 6.81 -19.48 12.46
N ILE A 104 6.68 -18.89 13.64
CA ILE A 104 7.37 -17.65 14.02
C ILE A 104 8.89 -17.86 14.08
N LYS A 105 9.34 -18.97 14.68
CA LYS A 105 10.76 -19.33 14.73
C LYS A 105 11.34 -19.58 13.33
N ALA A 106 10.59 -20.26 12.46
CA ALA A 106 11.02 -20.52 11.08
C ALA A 106 11.32 -19.23 10.31
N HIS A 107 10.63 -18.13 10.64
CA HIS A 107 10.79 -16.83 9.99
C HIS A 107 11.70 -15.87 10.76
N LYS A 108 12.49 -16.38 11.72
CA LYS A 108 13.48 -15.64 12.53
C LYS A 108 12.87 -14.47 13.32
N LEU A 109 11.59 -14.56 13.67
CA LEU A 109 10.90 -13.57 14.47
C LEU A 109 11.04 -13.89 15.96
N LYS A 110 11.22 -12.84 16.78
CA LYS A 110 11.30 -12.99 18.24
C LYS A 110 9.90 -12.89 18.83
N ARG A 111 9.34 -14.03 19.25
CA ARG A 111 8.00 -14.11 19.87
C ARG A 111 7.80 -13.08 20.98
N ILE A 112 8.72 -13.02 21.94
CA ILE A 112 8.63 -12.12 23.11
C ILE A 112 8.44 -10.65 22.68
N ASN A 113 9.12 -10.21 21.62
CA ASN A 113 9.01 -8.85 21.13
C ASN A 113 7.62 -8.61 20.52
N ILE A 114 7.10 -9.56 19.75
CA ILE A 114 5.78 -9.45 19.12
C ILE A 114 4.67 -9.48 20.17
N GLU A 115 4.78 -10.35 21.18
CA GLU A 115 3.83 -10.45 22.29
C GLU A 115 3.78 -9.13 23.08
N ASN A 116 4.95 -8.54 23.36
CA ASN A 116 5.03 -7.20 23.97
C ASN A 116 4.39 -6.12 23.09
N ASP A 117 4.64 -6.14 21.77
CA ASP A 117 4.05 -5.18 20.82
C ASP A 117 2.51 -5.28 20.75
N LEU A 118 1.95 -6.48 20.93
CA LEU A 118 0.50 -6.70 20.90
C LEU A 118 -0.15 -6.25 22.22
N ILE A 119 0.46 -6.52 23.37
CA ILE A 119 -0.17 -6.33 24.67
C ILE A 119 0.10 -4.95 25.26
N ASN A 120 1.34 -4.47 25.14
CA ASN A 120 1.81 -3.29 25.87
C ASN A 120 1.95 -2.06 24.99
N GLU A 121 2.30 -2.23 23.71
CA GLU A 121 2.56 -1.10 22.82
C GLU A 121 1.29 -0.48 22.24
N LYS A 122 1.34 0.83 22.04
CA LYS A 122 0.22 1.62 21.48
C LYS A 122 0.08 1.46 19.97
N THR A 123 1.13 0.98 19.31
CA THR A 123 1.20 0.80 17.85
C THR A 123 1.98 -0.45 17.53
N ILE A 124 1.51 -1.27 16.60
CA ILE A 124 2.25 -2.46 16.18
C ILE A 124 3.51 -2.10 15.39
N THR A 125 4.56 -2.89 15.54
CA THR A 125 5.77 -2.77 14.71
C THR A 125 5.62 -3.52 13.39
N ILE A 126 6.58 -3.31 12.48
CA ILE A 126 6.68 -4.05 11.21
C ILE A 126 6.83 -5.57 11.45
N SER A 127 7.57 -5.95 12.49
CA SER A 127 7.76 -7.35 12.89
C SER A 127 6.46 -7.99 13.37
N CYS A 128 5.68 -7.23 14.15
CA CYS A 128 4.36 -7.64 14.60
C CYS A 128 3.40 -7.78 13.41
N LEU A 129 3.37 -6.82 12.49
CA LEU A 129 2.59 -6.93 11.25
C LEU A 129 2.97 -8.18 10.45
N TYR A 130 4.26 -8.48 10.32
CA TYR A 130 4.71 -9.68 9.62
C TYR A 130 4.20 -10.95 10.29
N ALA A 131 4.27 -11.03 11.63
CA ALA A 131 3.72 -12.16 12.38
C ALA A 131 2.21 -12.33 12.17
N LEU A 132 1.45 -11.22 12.19
CA LEU A 132 0.01 -11.24 11.91
C LEU A 132 -0.30 -11.73 10.49
N CYS A 133 0.49 -11.33 9.50
CA CYS A 133 0.36 -11.82 8.12
C CYS A 133 0.51 -13.33 8.03
N LEU A 134 1.46 -13.90 8.76
CA LEU A 134 1.73 -15.34 8.79
C LEU A 134 0.60 -16.13 9.47
N ILE A 135 0.15 -15.68 10.65
CA ILE A 135 -0.89 -16.36 11.43
C ILE A 135 -2.24 -16.33 10.68
N TYR A 136 -2.63 -15.17 10.17
CA TYR A 136 -3.94 -14.96 9.56
C TYR A 136 -3.96 -15.16 8.05
N LYS A 137 -2.84 -15.59 7.46
CA LYS A 137 -2.69 -15.91 6.03
C LYS A 137 -3.05 -14.74 5.12
N VAL A 138 -2.49 -13.56 5.41
CA VAL A 138 -2.72 -12.34 4.62
C VAL A 138 -1.42 -11.96 3.92
N ASN A 139 -1.51 -11.70 2.61
CA ASN A 139 -0.38 -11.20 1.85
C ASN A 139 -0.39 -9.67 1.82
N ILE A 140 0.72 -9.07 2.22
CA ILE A 140 0.88 -7.62 2.30
C ILE A 140 2.23 -7.21 1.68
N LEU A 141 2.18 -6.23 0.77
CA LEU A 141 3.33 -5.48 0.31
C LEU A 141 3.26 -4.09 0.94
N TYR A 142 4.18 -3.80 1.87
CA TYR A 142 4.20 -2.53 2.60
C TYR A 142 5.29 -1.61 2.05
N ILE A 143 4.88 -0.52 1.41
CA ILE A 143 5.74 0.47 0.75
C ILE A 143 6.07 1.61 1.73
N VAL A 144 7.36 1.89 1.87
CA VAL A 144 7.88 3.04 2.61
C VAL A 144 8.86 3.77 1.68
N ASN A 145 8.53 4.99 1.27
CA ASN A 145 9.35 5.78 0.33
C ASN A 145 9.63 5.03 -1.00
N ARG A 146 10.88 4.57 -1.17
CA ARG A 146 11.41 3.81 -2.32
C ARG A 146 11.80 2.36 -1.97
N THR A 147 11.34 1.91 -0.82
CA THR A 147 11.56 0.57 -0.34
C THR A 147 10.22 -0.11 -0.06
N PHE A 148 10.22 -1.43 -0.01
CA PHE A 148 9.06 -2.18 0.41
C PHE A 148 9.43 -3.41 1.23
N TYR A 149 8.49 -3.84 2.05
CA TYR A 149 8.52 -5.12 2.74
C TYR A 149 7.49 -6.04 2.09
N LYS A 150 7.89 -7.30 1.86
CA LYS A 150 7.02 -8.33 1.31
C LYS A 150 6.68 -9.34 2.39
N PHE A 151 5.41 -9.38 2.79
CA PHE A 151 4.88 -10.33 3.76
C PHE A 151 3.96 -11.31 3.02
N ILE A 152 4.36 -12.57 2.98
CA ILE A 152 3.58 -13.65 2.34
C ILE A 152 3.03 -14.53 3.46
N GLY A 153 1.73 -14.45 3.70
CA GLY A 153 1.02 -15.34 4.62
C GLY A 153 0.46 -16.59 3.94
N ASP A 154 0.13 -16.49 2.66
CA ASP A 154 -0.38 -17.60 1.85
C ASP A 154 0.04 -17.43 0.39
N ALA A 155 0.81 -18.38 -0.15
CA ALA A 155 1.31 -18.29 -1.52
C ALA A 155 0.19 -18.24 -2.60
N GLY A 156 -1.03 -18.68 -2.28
CA GLY A 156 -2.16 -18.67 -3.22
C GLY A 156 -3.03 -17.41 -3.21
N ALA A 157 -2.86 -16.52 -2.22
CA ALA A 157 -3.73 -15.36 -2.03
C ALA A 157 -3.26 -14.10 -2.78
N SER A 158 -4.19 -13.20 -3.12
CA SER A 158 -3.87 -11.90 -3.71
C SER A 158 -3.03 -11.03 -2.76
N VAL A 159 -2.08 -10.29 -3.32
CA VAL A 159 -1.21 -9.38 -2.55
C VAL A 159 -1.91 -8.03 -2.35
N ASN A 160 -2.09 -7.64 -1.09
CA ASN A 160 -2.61 -6.32 -0.74
C ASN A 160 -1.46 -5.32 -0.59
N VAL A 161 -1.69 -4.05 -0.93
CA VAL A 161 -0.65 -3.02 -0.85
C VAL A 161 -0.96 -2.00 0.23
N LEU A 162 -0.02 -1.83 1.15
CA LEU A 162 0.01 -0.75 2.13
C LEU A 162 1.07 0.26 1.72
N LYS A 163 0.82 1.55 1.92
CA LYS A 163 1.79 2.59 1.61
C LYS A 163 1.82 3.65 2.69
N LYS A 164 3.04 4.02 3.09
CA LYS A 164 3.30 5.16 3.96
C LYS A 164 3.50 6.42 3.10
N ASP A 165 2.69 7.44 3.34
CA ASP A 165 2.82 8.74 2.70
C ASP A 165 3.95 9.57 3.33
N LYS A 166 4.39 10.63 2.64
CA LYS A 166 5.44 11.56 3.09
C LYS A 166 5.11 12.24 4.42
N LYS A 167 3.81 12.40 4.74
CA LYS A 167 3.35 12.94 6.02
C LYS A 167 3.48 11.96 7.18
N GLY A 168 3.82 10.70 6.90
CA GLY A 168 3.94 9.63 7.89
C GLY A 168 2.67 8.79 8.06
N ASP A 169 1.59 9.15 7.37
CA ASP A 169 0.33 8.40 7.38
C ASP A 169 0.44 7.10 6.58
N ILE A 170 -0.34 6.09 6.97
CA ILE A 170 -0.33 4.77 6.33
C ILE A 170 -1.74 4.47 5.86
N GLY A 171 -1.86 3.99 4.62
CA GLY A 171 -3.14 3.59 4.04
C GLY A 171 -3.02 2.41 3.08
N ILE A 172 -4.19 1.87 2.75
CA ILE A 172 -4.36 0.79 1.77
C ILE A 172 -4.45 1.40 0.38
N VAL A 173 -3.72 0.82 -0.56
CA VAL A 173 -3.72 1.22 -1.98
C VAL A 173 -4.54 0.20 -2.78
N THR A 174 -5.65 0.64 -3.35
CA THR A 174 -6.60 -0.26 -4.04
C THR A 174 -6.32 -0.42 -5.53
N LYS A 175 -5.61 0.51 -6.15
CA LYS A 175 -5.29 0.50 -7.59
C LYS A 175 -3.81 0.70 -7.81
N ILE A 176 -3.05 -0.39 -7.77
CA ILE A 176 -1.61 -0.36 -8.06
C ILE A 176 -1.14 -1.67 -8.68
N ASN A 177 -0.18 -1.57 -9.58
CA ASN A 177 0.47 -2.74 -10.16
C ASN A 177 1.62 -3.19 -9.23
N VAL A 178 1.46 -4.38 -8.65
CA VAL A 178 2.45 -5.00 -7.76
C VAL A 178 3.78 -5.26 -8.50
N ASP A 179 3.73 -5.66 -9.76
CA ASP A 179 4.92 -6.00 -10.55
C ASP A 179 5.82 -4.77 -10.77
N THR A 180 5.20 -3.61 -11.00
CA THR A 180 5.94 -2.34 -11.14
C THR A 180 6.69 -2.02 -9.85
N ILE A 181 6.06 -2.23 -8.69
CA ILE A 181 6.70 -1.96 -7.40
C ILE A 181 7.88 -2.91 -7.18
N THR A 182 7.70 -4.21 -7.41
CA THR A 182 8.76 -5.20 -7.17
C THR A 182 9.98 -4.99 -8.06
N ASN A 183 9.78 -4.43 -9.26
CA ASN A 183 10.87 -4.15 -10.20
C ASN A 183 11.60 -2.83 -9.85
N ASP A 184 10.84 -1.76 -9.58
CA ASP A 184 11.39 -0.42 -9.47
C ASP A 184 11.89 -0.07 -8.06
N PHE A 185 11.39 -0.73 -7.01
CA PHE A 185 11.68 -0.42 -5.62
C PHE A 185 12.65 -1.45 -5.02
N TYR A 186 13.28 -1.07 -3.91
CA TYR A 186 14.18 -1.97 -3.17
C TYR A 186 13.43 -2.79 -2.12
N GLU A 187 13.54 -4.12 -2.20
CA GLU A 187 12.97 -5.04 -1.22
C GLU A 187 13.83 -5.12 0.04
N ILE A 188 13.22 -4.83 1.19
CA ILE A 188 13.86 -5.01 2.49
C ILE A 188 13.52 -6.41 3.01
N LEU A 189 14.53 -7.29 3.01
CA LEU A 189 14.42 -8.65 3.53
C LEU A 189 14.44 -8.72 5.06
N ASN A 190 15.07 -7.73 5.71
CA ASN A 190 15.18 -7.67 7.16
C ASN A 190 14.99 -6.24 7.66
N HIS A 191 13.94 -6.02 8.46
CA HIS A 191 13.65 -4.70 9.04
C HIS A 191 14.77 -4.17 9.95
N ALA A 192 15.52 -5.05 10.63
CA ALA A 192 16.62 -4.64 11.51
C ALA A 192 17.92 -4.38 10.73
N LYS A 193 18.06 -4.93 9.52
CA LYS A 193 19.22 -4.75 8.64
C LYS A 193 18.72 -4.56 7.20
N PRO A 194 18.25 -3.35 6.84
CA PRO A 194 17.66 -3.07 5.53
C PRO A 194 18.61 -3.35 4.35
N ILE A 195 19.91 -3.17 4.59
CA ILE A 195 20.98 -3.48 3.66
C ILE A 195 22.05 -4.31 4.40
N LEU A 196 22.71 -5.23 3.69
CA LEU A 196 23.81 -6.02 4.24
C LEU A 196 25.06 -5.15 4.45
N SER A 197 26.10 -5.71 5.07
CA SER A 197 27.35 -4.98 5.27
C SER A 197 28.00 -4.57 3.95
N PHE A 198 28.76 -3.48 3.98
CA PHE A 198 29.54 -2.97 2.85
C PHE A 198 30.33 -4.03 2.07
N SER A 199 30.87 -5.02 2.78
CA SER A 199 31.65 -6.14 2.22
C SER A 199 30.83 -7.12 1.39
N ALA A 200 29.52 -7.20 1.63
CA ALA A 200 28.63 -8.17 0.96
C ALA A 200 28.33 -7.80 -0.50
N TYR A 201 28.50 -6.53 -0.88
CA TYR A 201 28.11 -6.03 -2.19
C TYR A 201 29.28 -5.77 -3.12
N LYS A 202 29.08 -5.97 -4.41
CA LYS A 202 29.93 -5.43 -5.48
C LYS A 202 29.52 -3.99 -5.82
N LEU A 203 30.37 -3.26 -6.52
CA LEU A 203 30.06 -1.87 -6.91
C LEU A 203 28.82 -1.79 -7.83
N ALA A 204 28.68 -2.72 -8.77
CA ALA A 204 27.53 -2.77 -9.68
C ALA A 204 26.20 -2.97 -8.93
N GLU A 205 26.18 -3.90 -7.97
CA GLU A 205 25.00 -4.15 -7.11
C GLU A 205 24.62 -2.91 -6.30
N LEU A 206 25.59 -2.17 -5.76
CA LEU A 206 25.30 -0.90 -5.07
C LEU A 206 24.76 0.18 -6.02
N GLN A 207 25.17 0.18 -7.29
CA GLN A 207 24.62 1.10 -8.29
C GLN A 207 23.16 0.78 -8.63
N GLU A 208 22.81 -0.50 -8.72
CA GLU A 208 21.42 -0.94 -8.90
C GLU A 208 20.54 -0.58 -7.69
N ILE A 209 21.04 -0.84 -6.47
CA ILE A 209 20.34 -0.44 -5.25
C ILE A 209 20.16 1.08 -5.21
N ALA A 210 21.21 1.85 -5.49
CA ALA A 210 21.15 3.31 -5.54
C ALA A 210 20.10 3.82 -6.54
N HIS A 211 19.97 3.17 -7.71
CA HIS A 211 18.91 3.52 -8.66
C HIS A 211 17.52 3.30 -8.06
N LYS A 212 17.28 2.14 -7.43
CA LYS A 212 16.00 1.81 -6.80
C LYS A 212 15.62 2.74 -5.64
N VAL A 213 16.61 3.20 -4.86
CA VAL A 213 16.39 4.12 -3.72
C VAL A 213 16.56 5.60 -4.06
N GLU A 214 16.67 5.93 -5.35
CA GLU A 214 16.85 7.31 -5.87
C GLU A 214 18.07 8.05 -5.26
N VAL A 215 19.22 7.37 -5.16
CA VAL A 215 20.52 7.93 -4.74
C VAL A 215 21.36 8.29 -5.95
N THR A 216 21.91 9.50 -5.97
CA THR A 216 22.78 9.97 -7.07
C THR A 216 24.10 9.22 -7.11
N LEU A 217 24.52 8.77 -8.29
CA LEU A 217 25.80 8.06 -8.49
C LEU A 217 27.01 9.00 -8.61
N ILE A 218 26.74 10.30 -8.77
CA ILE A 218 27.73 11.32 -9.06
C ILE A 218 27.80 12.28 -7.87
N ASN A 219 29.02 12.69 -7.51
CA ASN A 219 29.25 13.73 -6.49
C ASN A 219 28.96 15.12 -7.06
N GLU A 220 28.90 16.12 -6.17
CA GLU A 220 28.75 17.56 -6.51
C GLU A 220 29.80 18.05 -7.53
N LEU A 221 30.96 17.40 -7.57
CA LEU A 221 32.08 17.68 -8.48
C LEU A 221 32.02 16.92 -9.82
N GLY A 222 30.91 16.25 -10.15
CA GLY A 222 30.73 15.52 -11.40
C GLY A 222 31.46 14.16 -11.49
N LYS A 223 32.15 13.73 -10.42
CA LYS A 223 32.86 12.43 -10.38
C LYS A 223 31.97 11.31 -9.83
N LYS A 224 32.13 10.09 -10.37
CA LYS A 224 31.47 8.87 -9.84
C LYS A 224 31.83 8.67 -8.37
N LYS A 225 30.83 8.36 -7.55
CA LYS A 225 31.02 8.04 -6.12
C LYS A 225 31.88 6.80 -5.96
N THR A 226 32.76 6.83 -4.95
CA THR A 226 33.47 5.64 -4.52
C THR A 226 32.48 4.65 -3.92
N LYS A 227 32.82 3.35 -3.95
CA LYS A 227 31.98 2.30 -3.36
C LYS A 227 31.56 2.63 -1.93
N LYS A 228 32.50 3.14 -1.12
CA LYS A 228 32.27 3.51 0.29
C LYS A 228 31.24 4.63 0.43
N LYS A 229 31.44 5.74 -0.29
CA LYS A 229 30.52 6.89 -0.22
C LYS A 229 29.13 6.55 -0.76
N LEU A 230 29.06 5.74 -1.82
CA LEU A 230 27.78 5.28 -2.37
C LEU A 230 27.00 4.44 -1.34
N TYR A 231 27.67 3.53 -0.63
CA TYR A 231 27.07 2.72 0.41
C TYR A 231 26.58 3.57 1.60
N GLU A 232 27.37 4.55 2.03
CA GLU A 232 26.98 5.51 3.08
C GLU A 232 25.74 6.32 2.67
N ASP A 233 25.68 6.81 1.43
CA ASP A 233 24.53 7.57 0.93
C ASP A 233 23.26 6.70 0.84
N ILE A 234 23.40 5.43 0.45
CA ILE A 234 22.28 4.47 0.44
C ILE A 234 21.76 4.23 1.87
N LEU A 235 22.64 4.14 2.87
CA LEU A 235 22.23 3.96 4.27
C LEU A 235 21.37 5.11 4.78
N THR A 236 21.56 6.34 4.28
CA THR A 236 20.74 7.51 4.68
C THR A 236 19.28 7.42 4.20
N LYS A 237 18.93 6.48 3.32
CA LYS A 237 17.57 6.30 2.78
C LYS A 237 16.70 5.34 3.60
N PHE A 238 17.28 4.60 4.53
CA PHE A 238 16.59 3.59 5.34
C PHE A 238 16.24 4.09 6.74
#